data_AF-A0A3D1R1S0-F1
#
_entry.id   AF-A0A3D1R1S0-F1
#
_cell.length_a   1.000
_cell.length_b   1.000
_cell.length_c   1.000
_cell.angle_alpha   90.00
_cell.angle_beta   90.00
_cell.angle_gamma   90.00
#
_symmetry.space_group_name_H-M   'P 1'
#
loop_
_entity.id
_entity.type
_entity.pdbx_description
1 polymer ?
#
loop_
_entity_poly.entity_id
_entity_poly.type
_entity_poly.pdbx_seq_one_letter_code
_entity_poly.pdbx_strand_id
1 'polypeptide(L)'
;RVLATGAGFAAGPVPKLQPGWVRVADDGSAELRLAVAFGLQAASVRGRWPQDPVRRHWLPLDRNGRAFATRGTDRKKQLAERPDVVVTGREPVADALALVQRRLIEGAQKGGRHLPLQAAFRAAAHPADLARLIAGELDLAKTLALGRALGALDAAAWARQPLPPRAPARGPVPDEAWMALRLATLAWPLEKRDPGGDPAIVRRLAAGDASGALETALRRLRAAGIGFSLRAGVASAKTARLWGAALAFPISLSTAKQFADRIDPAAHQ
;
A
#
# COMPACT_ATOMS: atom_id res chain seq x y z
N ARG A 1 -30.51 23.66 3.98
CA ARG A 1 -29.24 23.00 3.60
C ARG A 1 -28.12 24.03 3.80
N VAL A 2 -27.54 24.08 4.99
CA VAL A 2 -26.54 25.11 5.35
C VAL A 2 -25.21 24.71 4.70
N LEU A 3 -24.80 25.43 3.66
CA LEU A 3 -23.39 25.49 3.27
C LEU A 3 -22.69 26.28 4.37
N ALA A 4 -21.93 25.58 5.22
CA ALA A 4 -21.09 26.24 6.21
C ALA A 4 -20.02 27.05 5.46
N THR A 5 -20.21 28.36 5.40
CA THR A 5 -19.24 29.31 4.88
C THR A 5 -18.06 29.38 5.85
N GLY A 6 -17.00 28.66 5.52
CA GLY A 6 -15.72 28.63 6.21
C GLY A 6 -14.79 27.68 5.47
N ALA A 7 -13.49 27.94 5.45
CA ALA A 7 -12.55 26.97 4.90
C ALA A 7 -12.61 25.72 5.79
N GLY A 8 -13.22 24.63 5.29
CA GLY A 8 -13.58 23.44 6.07
C GLY A 8 -12.43 22.77 6.84
N PHE A 9 -11.18 23.21 6.65
CA PHE A 9 -10.03 22.80 7.45
C PHE A 9 -10.06 23.35 8.90
N ALA A 10 -10.86 24.39 9.21
CA ALA A 10 -11.01 24.89 10.57
C ALA A 10 -11.61 23.85 11.53
N ALA A 11 -12.42 22.91 11.02
CA ALA A 11 -12.95 21.79 11.78
C ALA A 11 -11.88 20.74 12.14
N GLY A 12 -10.70 20.82 11.52
CA GLY A 12 -9.62 19.86 11.71
C GLY A 12 -9.84 18.54 10.96
N PRO A 13 -8.83 17.65 10.95
CA PRO A 13 -8.96 16.32 10.37
C PRO A 13 -9.91 15.47 11.22
N VAL A 14 -10.53 14.45 10.61
CA VAL A 14 -11.34 13.45 11.34
C VAL A 14 -10.57 12.97 12.58
N PRO A 15 -11.17 12.97 13.77
CA PRO A 15 -10.49 12.54 14.99
C PRO A 15 -10.10 11.06 14.89
N LYS A 16 -9.23 10.63 15.79
CA LYS A 16 -8.81 9.23 15.82
C LYS A 16 -10.00 8.31 16.09
N LEU A 17 -10.19 7.31 15.24
CA LEU A 17 -11.30 6.35 15.33
C LEU A 17 -10.87 5.09 16.09
N GLN A 18 -11.77 4.51 16.87
CA GLN A 18 -11.49 3.25 17.57
C GLN A 18 -11.49 2.05 16.59
N PRO A 19 -10.68 1.00 16.82
CA PRO A 19 -10.65 -0.22 16.00
C PRO A 19 -12.02 -0.86 15.77
N GLY A 20 -12.99 -0.68 16.69
CA GLY A 20 -14.34 -1.23 16.60
C GLY A 20 -15.10 -0.84 15.33
N TRP A 21 -14.77 0.30 14.72
CA TRP A 21 -15.37 0.72 13.44
C TRP A 21 -15.13 -0.27 12.30
N VAL A 22 -13.99 -1.00 12.30
CA VAL A 22 -13.72 -2.03 11.29
C VAL A 22 -14.72 -3.17 11.39
N ARG A 23 -15.02 -3.63 12.60
CA ARG A 23 -15.98 -4.72 12.84
C ARG A 23 -17.40 -4.32 12.45
N VAL A 24 -17.79 -3.07 12.73
CA VAL A 24 -19.12 -2.56 12.35
C VAL A 24 -19.24 -2.40 10.83
N ALA A 25 -18.16 -2.00 10.16
CA ALA A 25 -18.13 -1.85 8.71
C ALA A 25 -17.89 -3.17 7.95
N ASP A 26 -17.63 -4.29 8.64
CA ASP A 26 -17.28 -5.57 8.02
C ASP A 26 -18.45 -6.21 7.27
N ASP A 27 -18.52 -5.89 5.98
CA ASP A 27 -19.46 -6.47 5.01
C ASP A 27 -18.92 -7.76 4.35
N GLY A 28 -17.72 -8.21 4.73
CA GLY A 28 -17.05 -9.36 4.14
C GLY A 28 -16.49 -9.13 2.73
N SER A 29 -16.53 -7.90 2.21
CA SER A 29 -16.00 -7.56 0.87
C SER A 29 -14.47 -7.56 0.82
N ALA A 30 -13.93 -7.76 -0.39
CA ALA A 30 -12.49 -7.64 -0.63
C ALA A 30 -12.03 -6.18 -0.55
N GLU A 31 -12.89 -5.26 -0.99
CA GLU A 31 -12.67 -3.81 -0.97
C GLU A 31 -12.45 -3.31 0.46
N LEU A 32 -13.27 -3.74 1.43
CA LEU A 32 -13.07 -3.34 2.82
C LEU A 32 -11.77 -3.92 3.40
N ARG A 33 -11.47 -5.20 3.13
CA ARG A 33 -10.22 -5.84 3.61
C ARG A 33 -8.98 -5.13 3.08
N LEU A 34 -8.97 -4.82 1.79
CA LEU A 34 -7.90 -4.06 1.16
C LEU A 34 -7.85 -2.61 1.66
N ALA A 35 -9.00 -2.00 1.94
CA ALA A 35 -9.08 -0.66 2.51
C ALA A 35 -8.45 -0.60 3.91
N VAL A 36 -8.68 -1.61 4.76
CA VAL A 36 -8.02 -1.73 6.07
C VAL A 36 -6.50 -1.84 5.89
N ALA A 37 -6.05 -2.72 4.98
CA ALA A 37 -4.63 -2.91 4.73
C ALA A 37 -3.95 -1.65 4.18
N PHE A 38 -4.62 -0.97 3.26
CA PHE A 38 -4.15 0.28 2.70
C PHE A 38 -4.14 1.40 3.73
N GLY A 39 -5.22 1.60 4.51
CA GLY A 39 -5.38 2.72 5.43
C GLY A 39 -4.49 2.62 6.67
N LEU A 40 -4.18 1.41 7.12
CA LEU A 40 -3.36 1.17 8.32
C LEU A 40 -1.88 0.95 8.02
N GLN A 41 -1.44 1.09 6.78
CA GLN A 41 -0.02 0.92 6.43
C GLN A 41 0.84 2.11 6.86
N ALA A 42 2.13 1.87 6.97
CA ALA A 42 3.12 2.83 7.43
C ALA A 42 4.46 2.63 6.73
N ALA A 43 5.38 3.60 6.85
CA ALA A 43 6.71 3.48 6.24
C ALA A 43 7.51 2.33 6.87
N SER A 44 7.34 2.13 8.18
CA SER A 44 7.93 1.03 8.94
C SER A 44 7.08 0.69 10.15
N VAL A 45 7.29 -0.50 10.72
CA VAL A 45 6.65 -0.94 11.98
C VAL A 45 7.73 -1.34 12.97
N ARG A 46 7.75 -0.71 14.14
CA ARG A 46 8.64 -1.08 15.25
C ARG A 46 7.87 -1.93 16.25
N GLY A 47 8.11 -3.25 16.24
CA GLY A 47 7.31 -4.20 17.01
C GLY A 47 5.87 -4.25 16.47
N ARG A 48 4.92 -3.61 17.16
CA ARG A 48 3.53 -3.47 16.71
C ARG A 48 3.16 -2.04 16.31
N TRP A 49 4.08 -1.09 16.49
CA TRP A 49 3.78 0.34 16.39
C TRP A 49 4.16 0.88 15.01
N PRO A 50 3.19 1.31 14.19
CA PRO A 50 3.47 1.89 12.89
C PRO A 50 4.15 3.26 13.04
N GLN A 51 5.15 3.50 12.20
CA GLN A 51 5.87 4.76 12.09
C GLN A 51 5.59 5.37 10.74
N ASP A 52 5.29 6.66 10.73
CA ASP A 52 5.01 7.41 9.51
C ASP A 52 3.83 6.83 8.69
N PRO A 53 2.58 6.94 9.20
CA PRO A 53 1.39 6.33 8.60
C PRO A 53 1.04 6.89 7.22
N VAL A 54 0.36 6.10 6.38
CA VAL A 54 -0.06 6.51 5.02
C VAL A 54 -0.97 7.73 4.99
N ARG A 55 -1.67 8.03 6.09
CA ARG A 55 -2.68 9.09 6.18
C ARG A 55 -2.15 10.45 5.71
N ARG A 56 -0.87 10.75 5.93
CA ARG A 56 -0.26 12.03 5.48
C ARG A 56 -0.13 12.17 3.97
N HIS A 57 -0.24 11.07 3.20
CA HIS A 57 -0.22 11.12 1.75
C HIS A 57 -1.57 11.52 1.14
N TRP A 58 -2.62 11.56 1.96
CA TRP A 58 -3.98 11.97 1.58
C TRP A 58 -4.36 13.36 2.07
N LEU A 59 -3.77 13.78 3.20
CA LEU A 59 -4.14 14.99 3.91
C LEU A 59 -2.88 15.75 4.30
N PRO A 60 -2.82 17.08 4.11
CA PRO A 60 -1.71 17.89 4.58
C PRO A 60 -1.79 18.00 6.10
N LEU A 61 -1.32 16.99 6.82
CA LEU A 61 -1.32 16.95 8.28
C LEU A 61 -0.08 17.64 8.84
N ASP A 62 -0.15 18.14 10.07
CA ASP A 62 1.01 18.58 10.83
C ASP A 62 1.91 17.39 11.22
N ARG A 63 3.07 17.66 11.85
CA ARG A 63 4.01 16.59 12.23
C ARG A 63 3.41 15.55 13.18
N ASN A 64 2.43 15.95 13.99
CA ASN A 64 1.79 15.09 14.99
C ASN A 64 0.53 14.40 14.47
N GLY A 65 0.08 14.71 13.25
CA GLY A 65 -1.16 14.18 12.68
C GLY A 65 -2.44 14.65 13.39
N ARG A 66 -2.35 15.70 14.22
CA ARG A 66 -3.48 16.19 15.06
C ARG A 66 -4.24 17.32 14.39
N ALA A 67 -3.57 18.10 13.55
CA ALA A 67 -4.15 19.23 12.83
C ALA A 67 -3.75 19.19 11.36
N PHE A 68 -4.39 20.02 10.54
CA PHE A 68 -3.87 20.30 9.21
C PHE A 68 -2.63 21.18 9.30
N ALA A 69 -1.62 20.89 8.48
CA ALA A 69 -0.52 21.80 8.24
C ALA A 69 -1.05 23.04 7.49
N THR A 70 -0.80 24.21 8.04
CA THR A 70 -1.19 25.50 7.45
C THR A 70 0.02 26.37 7.15
N ARG A 71 -0.10 27.28 6.18
CA ARG A 71 0.82 28.39 5.91
C ARG A 71 0.09 29.73 6.10
N GLY A 72 0.84 30.82 6.25
CA GLY A 72 0.31 32.17 6.42
C GLY A 72 0.16 32.61 7.89
N THR A 73 -0.30 33.84 8.09
CA THR A 73 -0.55 34.44 9.43
C THR A 73 -1.96 34.13 9.92
N ASP A 74 -2.25 34.34 11.20
CA ASP A 74 -3.54 33.96 11.82
C ASP A 74 -4.78 34.50 11.08
N ARG A 75 -4.69 35.64 10.40
CA ARG A 75 -5.78 36.24 9.61
C ARG A 75 -5.87 35.73 8.16
N LYS A 76 -4.87 34.98 7.67
CA LYS A 76 -4.78 34.43 6.30
C LYS A 76 -4.21 33.00 6.29
N LYS A 77 -4.67 32.14 7.21
CA LYS A 77 -4.27 30.72 7.22
C LYS A 77 -4.81 30.00 5.99
N GLN A 78 -3.93 29.29 5.29
CA GLN A 78 -4.27 28.42 4.16
C GLN A 78 -3.70 27.02 4.42
N LEU A 79 -4.31 25.99 3.83
CA LEU A 79 -3.74 24.65 3.84
C LEU A 79 -2.36 24.65 3.16
N ALA A 80 -1.39 23.99 3.79
CA ALA A 80 -0.06 23.88 3.22
C ALA A 80 -0.08 22.93 2.01
N GLU A 81 0.39 23.42 0.86
CA GLU A 81 0.72 22.56 -0.27
C GLU A 81 1.97 21.75 0.06
N ARG A 82 1.83 20.43 0.10
CA ARG A 82 2.90 19.53 0.51
C ARG A 82 3.20 18.48 -0.55
N PRO A 83 4.48 18.29 -0.94
CA PRO A 83 4.85 17.34 -1.98
C PRO A 83 4.68 15.88 -1.58
N ASP A 84 4.41 15.61 -0.30
CA ASP A 84 4.06 14.28 0.17
C ASP A 84 2.57 13.97 0.12
N VAL A 85 1.69 14.94 -0.11
CA VAL A 85 0.25 14.71 -0.35
C VAL A 85 0.06 14.39 -1.82
N VAL A 86 0.13 13.10 -2.16
CA VAL A 86 0.13 12.61 -3.55
C VAL A 86 -1.17 11.92 -3.94
N VAL A 87 -2.05 11.62 -2.98
CA VAL A 87 -3.31 10.94 -3.22
C VAL A 87 -4.46 11.94 -3.24
N THR A 88 -5.08 12.12 -4.40
CA THR A 88 -6.08 13.17 -4.66
C THR A 88 -7.52 12.66 -4.60
N GLY A 89 -7.73 11.36 -4.79
CA GLY A 89 -9.04 10.72 -4.87
C GLY A 89 -9.72 10.84 -6.24
N ARG A 90 -9.00 11.26 -7.29
CA ARG A 90 -9.56 11.48 -8.64
C ARG A 90 -9.35 10.29 -9.57
N GLU A 91 -8.14 9.73 -9.56
CA GLU A 91 -7.74 8.63 -10.44
C GLU A 91 -7.14 7.51 -9.61
N PRO A 92 -7.93 6.50 -9.18
CA PRO A 92 -7.52 5.57 -8.12
C PRO A 92 -6.25 4.78 -8.44
N VAL A 93 -6.05 4.38 -9.70
CA VAL A 93 -4.82 3.67 -10.12
C VAL A 93 -3.61 4.61 -10.07
N ALA A 94 -3.75 5.84 -10.58
CA ALA A 94 -2.67 6.83 -10.59
C ALA A 94 -2.31 7.27 -9.17
N ASP A 95 -3.31 7.48 -8.32
CA ASP A 95 -3.18 7.82 -6.90
C ASP A 95 -2.41 6.75 -6.11
N ALA A 96 -2.76 5.48 -6.28
CA ALA A 96 -2.05 4.37 -5.63
C ALA A 96 -0.60 4.23 -6.14
N LEU A 97 -0.37 4.39 -7.44
CA LEU A 97 0.97 4.42 -8.03
C LEU A 97 1.80 5.59 -7.50
N ALA A 98 1.22 6.78 -7.41
CA ALA A 98 1.88 7.98 -6.89
C ALA A 98 2.30 7.79 -5.43
N LEU A 99 1.48 7.12 -4.62
CA LEU A 99 1.86 6.71 -3.26
C LEU A 99 3.09 5.79 -3.26
N VAL A 100 3.09 4.73 -4.09
CA VAL A 100 4.22 3.79 -4.17
C VAL A 100 5.50 4.51 -4.60
N GLN A 101 5.43 5.34 -5.64
CA GLN A 101 6.55 6.15 -6.12
C GLN A 101 7.06 7.10 -5.04
N ARG A 102 6.16 7.81 -4.35
CA ARG A 102 6.52 8.73 -3.28
C ARG A 102 7.23 8.01 -2.14
N ARG A 103 6.76 6.83 -1.76
CA ARG A 103 7.39 6.00 -0.73
C ARG A 103 8.78 5.53 -1.13
N LEU A 104 8.99 5.13 -2.38
CA LEU A 104 10.34 4.81 -2.87
C LEU A 104 11.29 6.00 -2.80
N ILE A 105 10.84 7.20 -3.20
CA ILE A 105 11.64 8.42 -3.13
C ILE A 105 12.03 8.71 -1.68
N GLU A 106 11.08 8.66 -0.75
CA GLU A 106 11.34 8.92 0.67
C GLU A 106 12.23 7.85 1.32
N GLY A 107 12.10 6.59 0.90
CA GLY A 107 12.99 5.51 1.32
C GLY A 107 14.41 5.73 0.85
N ALA A 108 14.59 6.06 -0.44
CA ALA A 108 15.89 6.32 -1.04
C ALA A 108 16.59 7.54 -0.41
N GLN A 109 15.85 8.61 -0.09
CA GLN A 109 16.37 9.78 0.63
C GLN A 109 16.91 9.44 2.03
N LYS A 110 16.47 8.33 2.63
CA LYS A 110 16.95 7.81 3.91
C LYS A 110 17.99 6.70 3.75
N GLY A 111 18.52 6.49 2.54
CA GLY A 111 19.46 5.41 2.22
C GLY A 111 18.84 4.00 2.19
N GLY A 112 17.50 3.91 2.24
CA GLY A 112 16.78 2.64 2.20
C GLY A 112 16.77 2.03 0.80
N ARG A 113 16.79 0.69 0.74
CA ARG A 113 16.73 -0.08 -0.50
C ARG A 113 15.37 -0.72 -0.76
N HIS A 114 14.47 -0.73 0.21
CA HIS A 114 13.18 -1.41 0.16
C HIS A 114 12.03 -0.42 -0.04
N LEU A 115 10.88 -0.90 -0.52
CA LEU A 115 9.67 -0.07 -0.64
C LEU A 115 9.07 0.15 0.75
N PRO A 116 9.07 1.36 1.34
CA PRO A 116 8.61 1.56 2.71
C PRO A 116 7.07 1.59 2.76
N LEU A 117 6.46 0.40 2.67
CA LEU A 117 5.04 0.13 2.82
C LEU A 117 4.85 -1.15 3.63
N GLN A 118 4.75 -0.99 4.94
CA GLN A 118 4.54 -2.06 5.89
C GLN A 118 3.11 -2.06 6.41
N ALA A 119 2.52 -3.25 6.51
CA ALA A 119 1.21 -3.42 7.13
C ALA A 119 1.33 -3.17 8.65
N ALA A 120 0.38 -2.44 9.24
CA ALA A 120 0.22 -2.51 10.69
C ALA A 120 -0.07 -3.95 11.14
N PHE A 121 0.16 -4.22 12.42
CA PHE A 121 -0.03 -5.54 13.00
C PHE A 121 -1.43 -6.10 12.67
N ARG A 122 -1.49 -7.27 12.01
CA ARG A 122 -2.72 -7.93 11.53
C ARG A 122 -3.57 -7.13 10.52
N ALA A 123 -2.99 -6.17 9.82
CA ALA A 123 -3.65 -5.40 8.76
C ALA A 123 -2.95 -5.60 7.40
N ALA A 124 -2.43 -6.80 7.11
CA ALA A 124 -1.85 -7.10 5.81
C ALA A 124 -2.95 -7.48 4.81
N ALA A 125 -2.75 -7.15 3.53
CA ALA A 125 -3.62 -7.55 2.45
C ALA A 125 -3.57 -9.07 2.27
N HIS A 126 -4.75 -9.68 2.12
CA HIS A 126 -4.86 -11.11 1.88
C HIS A 126 -4.56 -11.44 0.40
N PRO A 127 -3.85 -12.55 0.09
CA PRO A 127 -3.54 -12.93 -1.29
C PRO A 127 -4.76 -13.02 -2.22
N ALA A 128 -5.86 -13.57 -1.71
CA ALA A 128 -7.10 -13.67 -2.48
C ALA A 128 -7.68 -12.31 -2.90
N ASP A 129 -7.63 -11.31 -2.02
CA ASP A 129 -8.13 -9.99 -2.36
C ASP A 129 -7.20 -9.29 -3.36
N LEU A 130 -5.88 -9.51 -3.23
CA LEU A 130 -4.88 -9.02 -4.17
C LEU A 130 -5.05 -9.64 -5.56
N ALA A 131 -5.33 -10.95 -5.64
CA ALA A 131 -5.60 -11.64 -6.90
C ALA A 131 -6.80 -11.03 -7.64
N ARG A 132 -7.89 -10.76 -6.91
CA ARG A 132 -9.09 -10.10 -7.47
C ARG A 132 -8.80 -8.65 -7.89
N LEU A 133 -7.99 -7.93 -7.10
CA LEU A 133 -7.55 -6.57 -7.44
C LEU A 133 -6.77 -6.56 -8.76
N ILE A 134 -5.76 -7.41 -8.92
CA ILE A 134 -4.91 -7.41 -10.12
C ILE A 134 -5.64 -7.96 -11.36
N ALA A 135 -6.69 -8.75 -11.16
CA ALA A 135 -7.62 -9.17 -12.21
C ALA A 135 -8.60 -8.04 -12.63
N GLY A 136 -8.63 -6.92 -11.91
CA GLY A 136 -9.50 -5.78 -12.20
C GLY A 136 -10.96 -5.98 -11.77
N GLU A 137 -11.21 -6.92 -10.85
CA GLU A 137 -12.56 -7.27 -10.39
C GLU A 137 -13.09 -6.35 -9.28
N LEU A 138 -12.23 -5.54 -8.67
CA LEU A 138 -12.58 -4.72 -7.51
C LEU A 138 -12.72 -3.25 -7.86
N ASP A 139 -13.64 -2.57 -7.19
CA ASP A 139 -13.75 -1.12 -7.25
C ASP A 139 -12.61 -0.48 -6.42
N LEU A 140 -11.54 -0.11 -7.12
CA LEU A 140 -10.38 0.54 -6.49
C LEU A 140 -10.72 1.94 -5.97
N ALA A 141 -11.65 2.67 -6.60
CA ALA A 141 -12.06 3.99 -6.11
C ALA A 141 -12.75 3.86 -4.74
N LYS A 142 -13.71 2.93 -4.62
CA LYS A 142 -14.36 2.59 -3.35
C LYS A 142 -13.32 2.14 -2.31
N THR A 143 -12.42 1.24 -2.70
CA THR A 143 -11.37 0.71 -1.80
C THR A 143 -10.50 1.82 -1.22
N LEU A 144 -10.02 2.75 -2.06
CA LEU A 144 -9.18 3.86 -1.60
C LEU A 144 -9.95 4.89 -0.79
N ALA A 145 -11.21 5.16 -1.13
CA ALA A 145 -12.08 6.05 -0.35
C ALA A 145 -12.32 5.50 1.07
N LEU A 146 -12.60 4.20 1.19
CA LEU A 146 -12.68 3.52 2.48
C LEU A 146 -11.32 3.56 3.20
N GLY A 147 -10.22 3.30 2.50
CA GLY A 147 -8.87 3.34 3.05
C GLY A 147 -8.50 4.71 3.63
N ARG A 148 -8.92 5.80 2.98
CA ARG A 148 -8.76 7.17 3.50
C ARG A 148 -9.49 7.37 4.83
N ALA A 149 -10.73 6.89 4.93
CA ALA A 149 -11.52 6.98 6.16
C ALA A 149 -10.92 6.11 7.28
N LEU A 150 -10.60 4.85 6.97
CA LEU A 150 -10.01 3.90 7.90
C LEU A 150 -8.57 4.29 8.31
N GLY A 151 -7.86 5.08 7.50
CA GLY A 151 -6.59 5.68 7.89
C GLY A 151 -6.68 6.64 9.08
N ALA A 152 -7.89 7.04 9.50
CA ALA A 152 -8.12 7.80 10.73
C ALA A 152 -8.19 6.92 11.99
N LEU A 153 -8.17 5.58 11.88
CA LEU A 153 -8.12 4.69 13.04
C LEU A 153 -6.91 5.00 13.94
N ASP A 154 -7.10 4.90 15.25
CA ASP A 154 -6.01 5.06 16.21
C ASP A 154 -5.06 3.86 16.11
N ALA A 155 -3.95 4.07 15.40
CA ALA A 155 -2.88 3.12 15.26
C ALA A 155 -2.39 2.56 16.62
N ALA A 156 -2.43 3.37 17.68
CA ALA A 156 -2.01 2.92 19.00
C ALA A 156 -3.02 1.96 19.64
N ALA A 157 -4.31 2.25 19.50
CA ALA A 157 -5.37 1.34 19.93
C ALA A 157 -5.35 0.04 19.11
N TRP A 158 -5.15 0.16 17.78
CA TRP A 158 -5.02 -0.99 16.89
C TRP A 158 -3.85 -1.90 17.26
N ALA A 159 -2.67 -1.34 17.55
CA ALA A 159 -1.48 -2.12 17.92
C ALA A 159 -1.68 -2.94 19.22
N ARG A 160 -2.49 -2.42 20.16
CA ARG A 160 -2.85 -3.10 21.41
C ARG A 160 -3.94 -4.15 21.21
N GLN A 161 -5.02 -3.78 20.50
CA GLN A 161 -6.19 -4.63 20.29
C GLN A 161 -6.64 -4.55 18.83
N PRO A 162 -5.97 -5.28 17.92
CA PRO A 162 -6.32 -5.27 16.52
C PRO A 162 -7.66 -5.99 16.30
N LEU A 163 -8.52 -5.39 15.50
CA LEU A 163 -9.82 -5.95 15.09
C LEU A 163 -9.86 -6.08 13.57
N PRO A 164 -9.10 -7.03 12.98
CA PRO A 164 -9.08 -7.21 11.54
C PRO A 164 -10.45 -7.68 11.02
N PRO A 165 -10.81 -7.31 9.78
CA PRO A 165 -12.00 -7.84 9.12
C PRO A 165 -11.88 -9.35 8.92
N ARG A 166 -13.02 -10.02 8.72
CA ARG A 166 -13.10 -11.47 8.50
C ARG A 166 -12.31 -11.86 7.25
N ALA A 167 -11.31 -12.72 7.43
CA ALA A 167 -10.54 -13.29 6.33
C ALA A 167 -11.44 -14.11 5.37
N PRO A 168 -11.15 -14.12 4.06
CA PRO A 168 -11.86 -14.98 3.12
C PRO A 168 -11.55 -16.45 3.42
N ALA A 169 -12.55 -17.33 3.32
CA ALA A 169 -12.37 -18.76 3.62
C ALA A 169 -11.45 -19.46 2.61
N ARG A 170 -11.59 -19.13 1.33
CA ARG A 170 -10.75 -19.54 0.19
C ARG A 170 -10.81 -18.44 -0.86
N GLY A 171 -9.87 -18.46 -1.80
CA GLY A 171 -9.95 -17.54 -2.93
C GLY A 171 -8.84 -17.77 -3.95
N PRO A 172 -8.87 -16.98 -5.03
CA PRO A 172 -7.86 -17.05 -6.06
C PRO A 172 -6.47 -16.74 -5.50
N VAL A 173 -5.45 -17.19 -6.22
CA VAL A 173 -4.06 -16.89 -5.91
C VAL A 173 -3.56 -15.85 -6.92
N PRO A 174 -2.74 -14.86 -6.53
CA PRO A 174 -2.22 -13.89 -7.47
C PRO A 174 -1.43 -14.55 -8.60
N ASP A 175 -1.41 -13.91 -9.77
CA ASP A 175 -0.59 -14.33 -10.90
C ASP A 175 0.91 -14.36 -10.53
N GLU A 176 1.66 -15.34 -11.06
CA GLU A 176 3.08 -15.52 -10.74
C GLU A 176 3.94 -14.33 -11.18
N ALA A 177 3.60 -13.66 -12.29
CA ALA A 177 4.31 -12.46 -12.72
C ALA A 177 4.13 -11.33 -11.71
N TRP A 178 2.91 -11.16 -11.17
CA TRP A 178 2.68 -10.19 -10.12
C TRP A 178 3.37 -10.57 -8.80
N MET A 179 3.41 -11.87 -8.45
CA MET A 179 4.18 -12.33 -7.29
C MET A 179 5.67 -11.99 -7.42
N ALA A 180 6.27 -12.19 -8.60
CA ALA A 180 7.67 -11.83 -8.85
C ALA A 180 7.90 -10.32 -8.68
N LEU A 181 7.02 -9.48 -9.25
CA LEU A 181 7.07 -8.03 -9.05
C LEU A 181 6.96 -7.65 -7.57
N ARG A 182 6.07 -8.29 -6.81
CA ARG A 182 5.89 -8.06 -5.38
C ARG A 182 7.12 -8.44 -4.57
N LEU A 183 7.71 -9.61 -4.83
CA LEU A 183 8.90 -10.08 -4.12
C LEU A 183 10.11 -9.20 -4.38
N ALA A 184 10.24 -8.63 -5.58
CA ALA A 184 11.29 -7.66 -5.93
C ALA A 184 11.01 -6.22 -5.42
N THR A 185 9.89 -6.02 -4.70
CA THR A 185 9.48 -4.71 -4.15
C THR A 185 9.02 -4.82 -2.69
N LEU A 186 9.56 -5.78 -1.94
CA LEU A 186 9.25 -5.94 -0.52
C LEU A 186 9.72 -4.75 0.31
N ALA A 187 9.07 -4.57 1.45
CA ALA A 187 9.39 -3.52 2.42
C ALA A 187 10.47 -3.94 3.44
N TRP A 188 10.98 -5.15 3.31
CA TRP A 188 11.99 -5.79 4.16
C TRP A 188 12.70 -6.90 3.37
N PRO A 189 13.91 -7.30 3.79
CA PRO A 189 14.59 -8.47 3.23
C PRO A 189 13.77 -9.76 3.48
N LEU A 190 13.80 -10.70 2.52
CA LEU A 190 13.20 -12.03 2.68
C LEU A 190 14.20 -12.98 3.31
N GLU A 191 14.39 -12.84 4.63
CA GLU A 191 15.37 -13.60 5.41
C GLU A 191 16.80 -13.44 4.86
N LYS A 192 17.45 -14.54 4.44
CA LYS A 192 18.80 -14.53 3.85
C LYS A 192 18.80 -14.13 2.36
N ARG A 193 17.63 -14.06 1.73
CA ARG A 193 17.45 -13.73 0.31
C ARG A 193 16.92 -12.30 0.21
N ASP A 194 17.77 -11.34 -0.13
CA ASP A 194 17.34 -9.95 -0.27
C ASP A 194 17.50 -9.47 -1.73
N PRO A 195 16.43 -9.47 -2.54
CA PRO A 195 16.48 -8.90 -3.89
C PRO A 195 16.72 -7.38 -3.88
N GLY A 196 16.48 -6.72 -2.74
CA GLY A 196 16.37 -5.28 -2.66
C GLY A 196 15.19 -4.75 -3.49
N GLY A 197 14.95 -3.45 -3.42
CA GLY A 197 14.01 -2.74 -4.27
C GLY A 197 14.74 -2.09 -5.45
N ASP A 198 14.10 -2.13 -6.62
CA ASP A 198 14.51 -1.37 -7.79
C ASP A 198 13.41 -0.40 -8.22
N PRO A 199 13.60 0.93 -8.07
CA PRO A 199 12.61 1.90 -8.49
C PRO A 199 12.27 1.84 -9.99
N ALA A 200 13.12 1.24 -10.82
CA ALA A 200 12.82 1.03 -12.25
C ALA A 200 11.59 0.14 -12.46
N ILE A 201 11.33 -0.83 -11.57
CA ILE A 201 10.15 -1.71 -11.65
C ILE A 201 8.88 -0.86 -11.60
N VAL A 202 8.76 0.01 -10.59
CA VAL A 202 7.57 0.86 -10.42
C VAL A 202 7.47 1.92 -11.52
N ARG A 203 8.59 2.49 -11.98
CA ARG A 203 8.58 3.43 -13.12
C ARG A 203 8.05 2.79 -14.39
N ARG A 204 8.46 1.56 -14.70
CA ARG A 204 8.00 0.82 -15.88
C ARG A 204 6.51 0.46 -15.78
N LEU A 205 6.06 -0.03 -14.62
CA LEU A 205 4.63 -0.30 -14.39
C LEU A 205 3.77 0.97 -14.57
N ALA A 206 4.22 2.12 -14.06
CA ALA A 206 3.54 3.39 -14.24
C ALA A 206 3.48 3.83 -15.73
N ALA A 207 4.53 3.55 -16.50
CA ALA A 207 4.57 3.79 -17.94
C ALA A 207 3.71 2.80 -18.75
N GLY A 208 3.21 1.72 -18.14
CA GLY A 208 2.48 0.65 -18.83
C GLY A 208 3.37 -0.47 -19.39
N ASP A 209 4.65 -0.48 -19.06
CA ASP A 209 5.63 -1.49 -19.49
C ASP A 209 5.70 -2.64 -18.48
N ALA A 210 4.78 -3.61 -18.63
CA ALA A 210 4.75 -4.81 -17.77
C ALA A 210 5.97 -5.71 -18.00
N SER A 211 6.34 -5.92 -19.27
CA SER A 211 7.40 -6.85 -19.67
C SER A 211 8.76 -6.42 -19.12
N GLY A 212 9.13 -5.15 -19.29
CA GLY A 212 10.40 -4.63 -18.77
C GLY A 212 10.42 -4.53 -17.24
N ALA A 213 9.27 -4.27 -16.61
CA ALA A 213 9.16 -4.30 -15.14
C ALA A 213 9.43 -5.71 -14.61
N LEU A 214 8.81 -6.72 -15.23
CA LEU A 214 8.98 -8.11 -14.87
C LEU A 214 10.41 -8.59 -15.13
N GLU A 215 11.01 -8.26 -16.28
CA GLU A 215 12.40 -8.60 -16.57
C GLU A 215 13.35 -8.05 -15.49
N THR A 216 13.12 -6.81 -15.06
CA THR A 216 13.89 -6.18 -13.97
C THR A 216 13.68 -6.92 -12.65
N ALA A 217 12.44 -7.27 -12.29
CA ALA A 217 12.13 -8.01 -11.08
C ALA A 217 12.77 -9.41 -11.07
N LEU A 218 12.60 -10.17 -12.16
CA LEU A 218 13.17 -11.49 -12.35
C LEU A 218 14.70 -11.45 -12.22
N ARG A 219 15.39 -10.46 -12.81
CA ARG A 219 16.84 -10.29 -12.64
C ARG A 219 17.22 -10.07 -11.17
N ARG A 220 16.48 -9.25 -10.43
CA ARG A 220 16.73 -9.01 -8.99
C ARG A 220 16.53 -10.27 -8.15
N LEU A 221 15.47 -11.03 -8.43
CA LEU A 221 15.19 -12.29 -7.73
C LEU A 221 16.28 -13.34 -7.98
N ARG A 222 16.75 -13.52 -9.23
CA ARG A 222 17.88 -14.42 -9.53
C ARG A 222 19.14 -14.02 -8.75
N ALA A 223 19.45 -12.73 -8.73
CA ALA A 223 20.63 -12.23 -8.03
C ALA A 223 20.56 -12.48 -6.50
N ALA A 224 19.36 -12.61 -5.94
CA ALA A 224 19.14 -12.97 -4.54
C ALA A 224 18.96 -14.48 -4.30
N GLY A 225 19.14 -15.32 -5.33
CA GLY A 225 19.00 -16.77 -5.24
C GLY A 225 17.55 -17.25 -5.09
N ILE A 226 16.56 -16.50 -5.57
CA ILE A 226 15.16 -16.93 -5.64
C ILE A 226 14.89 -17.47 -7.05
N GLY A 227 14.59 -18.77 -7.13
CA GLY A 227 14.28 -19.44 -8.38
C GLY A 227 12.88 -19.08 -8.90
N PHE A 228 12.68 -19.22 -10.21
CA PHE A 228 11.36 -19.10 -10.82
C PHE A 228 11.26 -19.89 -12.12
N SER A 229 10.07 -20.44 -12.39
CA SER A 229 9.71 -21.09 -13.67
C SER A 229 9.38 -20.07 -14.77
N LEU A 230 8.84 -18.91 -14.39
CA LEU A 230 8.37 -17.87 -15.30
C LEU A 230 9.52 -17.17 -16.04
N ARG A 231 9.60 -17.33 -17.37
CA ARG A 231 10.67 -16.71 -18.17
C ARG A 231 10.37 -15.29 -18.63
N ALA A 232 9.10 -15.00 -18.92
CA ALA A 232 8.61 -13.71 -19.38
C ALA A 232 7.10 -13.62 -19.16
N GLY A 233 6.56 -12.41 -19.21
CA GLY A 233 5.14 -12.14 -19.08
C GLY A 233 4.82 -10.82 -19.77
N VAL A 234 3.65 -10.75 -20.41
CA VAL A 234 3.17 -9.57 -21.12
C VAL A 234 1.79 -9.23 -20.58
N ALA A 235 1.53 -7.94 -20.39
CA ALA A 235 0.22 -7.45 -19.98
C ALA A 235 -0.09 -6.14 -20.70
N SER A 236 -1.38 -5.79 -20.78
CA SER A 236 -1.80 -4.50 -21.31
C SER A 236 -1.24 -3.34 -20.47
N ALA A 237 -1.10 -2.15 -21.05
CA ALA A 237 -0.67 -0.96 -20.30
C ALA A 237 -1.58 -0.66 -19.09
N LYS A 238 -2.89 -0.93 -19.22
CA LYS A 238 -3.87 -0.81 -18.12
C LYS A 238 -3.55 -1.79 -17.00
N THR A 239 -3.31 -3.06 -17.34
CA THR A 239 -2.95 -4.12 -16.37
C THR A 239 -1.63 -3.81 -15.68
N ALA A 240 -0.62 -3.35 -16.43
CA ALA A 240 0.68 -2.97 -15.86
C ALA A 240 0.56 -1.86 -14.81
N ARG A 241 -0.24 -0.83 -15.09
CA ARG A 241 -0.52 0.24 -14.11
C ARG A 241 -1.29 -0.28 -12.90
N LEU A 242 -2.26 -1.17 -13.12
CA LEU A 242 -3.01 -1.82 -12.04
C LEU A 242 -2.11 -2.69 -11.15
N TRP A 243 -1.17 -3.44 -11.73
CA TRP A 243 -0.16 -4.20 -11.00
C TRP A 243 0.70 -3.29 -10.12
N GLY A 244 1.13 -2.14 -10.64
CA GLY A 244 1.87 -1.14 -9.87
C GLY A 244 1.03 -0.49 -8.78
N ALA A 245 -0.25 -0.19 -9.04
CA ALA A 245 -1.18 0.29 -8.01
C ALA A 245 -1.42 -0.74 -6.90
N ALA A 246 -1.50 -2.03 -7.25
CA ALA A 246 -1.63 -3.11 -6.30
C ALA A 246 -0.41 -3.22 -5.36
N LEU A 247 0.77 -2.68 -5.74
CA LEU A 247 1.93 -2.59 -4.86
C LEU A 247 1.68 -1.73 -3.61
N ALA A 248 0.70 -0.81 -3.65
CA ALA A 248 0.30 0.06 -2.56
C ALA A 248 -0.39 -0.68 -1.38
N PHE A 249 -0.73 -1.96 -1.54
CA PHE A 249 -1.33 -2.77 -0.50
C PHE A 249 -0.26 -3.66 0.13
N PRO A 250 0.05 -3.51 1.42
CA PRO A 250 1.15 -4.23 2.05
C PRO A 250 0.79 -5.69 2.30
N ILE A 251 1.73 -6.60 2.08
CA ILE A 251 1.59 -8.02 2.45
C ILE A 251 2.35 -8.34 3.75
N SER A 252 2.10 -9.50 4.33
CA SER A 252 2.87 -9.98 5.49
C SER A 252 4.15 -10.71 5.06
N LEU A 253 5.11 -10.87 5.99
CA LEU A 253 6.29 -11.70 5.73
C LEU A 253 5.91 -13.16 5.42
N SER A 254 4.91 -13.73 6.10
CA SER A 254 4.45 -15.09 5.80
C SER A 254 3.83 -15.20 4.41
N THR A 255 3.09 -14.18 3.95
CA THR A 255 2.60 -14.11 2.57
C THR A 255 3.75 -14.04 1.57
N ALA A 256 4.77 -13.24 1.84
CA ALA A 256 5.94 -13.16 0.97
C ALA A 256 6.68 -14.51 0.86
N LYS A 257 6.81 -15.25 1.97
CA LYS A 257 7.36 -16.61 1.95
C LYS A 257 6.52 -17.56 1.10
N GLN A 258 5.20 -17.56 1.29
CA GLN A 258 4.28 -18.38 0.48
C GLN A 258 4.37 -18.06 -1.02
N PHE A 259 4.58 -16.79 -1.39
CA PHE A 259 4.80 -16.42 -2.79
C PHE A 259 6.14 -16.95 -3.29
N ALA A 260 7.21 -16.81 -2.51
CA ALA A 260 8.53 -17.33 -2.89
C ALA A 260 8.50 -18.85 -3.06
N ASP A 261 7.91 -19.58 -2.11
CA ASP A 261 7.79 -21.04 -2.18
C ASP A 261 6.95 -21.49 -3.37
N ARG A 262 5.92 -20.72 -3.74
CA ARG A 262 5.07 -21.05 -4.88
C ARG A 262 5.76 -20.87 -6.23
N ILE A 263 6.56 -19.81 -6.39
CA ILE A 263 7.21 -19.53 -7.68
C ILE A 263 8.54 -20.29 -7.83
N ASP A 264 9.17 -20.67 -6.72
CA ASP A 264 10.47 -21.34 -6.72
C ASP A 264 10.31 -22.86 -6.86
N PRO A 265 10.67 -23.45 -8.02
CA PRO A 265 10.52 -24.89 -8.23
C PRO A 265 11.39 -25.73 -7.28
N ALA A 266 12.45 -25.16 -6.69
CA ALA A 266 13.30 -25.85 -5.72
C ALA A 266 12.70 -25.90 -4.30
N ALA A 267 11.64 -25.15 -4.02
CA ALA A 267 10.98 -25.17 -2.70
C ALA A 267 10.14 -26.44 -2.46
N HIS A 268 9.93 -27.25 -3.50
CA HIS A 268 9.14 -28.49 -3.46
C HIS A 268 9.98 -29.76 -3.70
N GLN A 269 11.32 -29.63 -3.68
CA GLN A 269 12.28 -30.73 -3.73
C GLN A 269 12.94 -30.89 -2.35
#